data_AF-A0A420YUZ9-F1
#
_entry.id   AF-A0A420YUZ9-F1
#
_cell.length_a   1.000
_cell.length_b   1.000
_cell.length_c   1.000
_cell.angle_alpha   90.00
_cell.angle_beta   90.00
_cell.angle_gamma   90.00
#
_symmetry.space_group_name_H-M   'P 1'
#
loop_
_entity.id
_entity.type
_entity.pdbx_description
1 polymer ?
#
loop_
_entity_poly.entity_id
_entity_poly.type
_entity_poly.pdbx_seq_one_letter_code
_entity_poly.pdbx_strand_id
1 'polypeptide(L)'
;MKENRNHGFKLRLIFGIILIALAGVVLFSLNKSTPEDLEKAGKVFDVARREDGDTQVVKVTQISSNPVATVDSGKSKLYIIEYLKEDNTYGIIGLEVPADSKLASDLISKNDTLPNNPELVKVTVIDSFRNKKAIVDYDSKFTEVLNDNNLLSGNSQTVYYLSTSESSSSAQGGMYVAIGLSAAGLLFVGLAFLKRKKVNAAYDELYAAYPELNGNLDLMLQNATYADDETRVYIYKNHFFTTLSGLEVYDLTQANRIYHYQINHKRYGITTNRDSYIVFLTDNTSYRNKKTKIQIVNIGEETDNFLQPFFFAAHQEFPNLEVGYEKNRPF
;
A
#
# COMPACT_ATOMS: atom_id res chain seq x y z
N MET A 1 29.39 -19.81 -13.27
CA MET A 1 28.13 -19.53 -12.56
C MET A 1 28.29 -19.76 -11.06
N LYS A 2 27.82 -18.81 -10.22
CA LYS A 2 27.79 -18.98 -8.75
C LYS A 2 26.37 -19.25 -8.27
N GLU A 3 26.22 -20.10 -7.26
CA GLU A 3 24.93 -20.36 -6.62
C GLU A 3 24.37 -19.08 -5.97
N ASN A 4 23.12 -18.75 -6.27
CA ASN A 4 22.43 -17.60 -5.70
C ASN A 4 20.96 -17.92 -5.42
N ARG A 5 20.73 -18.71 -4.36
CA ARG A 5 19.39 -19.05 -3.83
C ARG A 5 18.54 -17.84 -3.45
N ASN A 6 19.15 -16.68 -3.24
CA ASN A 6 18.46 -15.44 -2.85
C ASN A 6 18.29 -14.46 -4.03
N HIS A 7 18.51 -14.90 -5.27
CA HIS A 7 18.33 -14.06 -6.45
C HIS A 7 16.88 -13.54 -6.52
N GLY A 8 16.71 -12.23 -6.63
CA GLY A 8 15.40 -11.57 -6.66
C GLY A 8 14.62 -11.60 -5.33
N PHE A 9 15.04 -12.37 -4.32
CA PHE A 9 14.43 -12.39 -2.99
C PHE A 9 14.71 -11.09 -2.22
N LYS A 10 15.99 -10.73 -2.08
CA LYS A 10 16.41 -9.58 -1.25
C LYS A 10 15.75 -8.28 -1.70
N LEU A 11 15.73 -8.01 -3.01
CA LEU A 11 15.15 -6.79 -3.57
C LEU A 11 13.65 -6.66 -3.24
N ARG A 12 12.87 -7.73 -3.46
CA ARG A 12 11.43 -7.74 -3.17
C ARG A 12 11.14 -7.64 -1.67
N LEU A 13 11.93 -8.32 -0.85
CA LEU A 13 11.79 -8.28 0.60
C LEU A 13 12.05 -6.87 1.13
N ILE A 14 13.16 -6.24 0.74
CA ILE A 14 13.53 -4.89 1.16
C ILE A 14 12.45 -3.89 0.74
N PHE A 15 11.99 -3.97 -0.52
CA PHE A 15 10.93 -3.10 -1.01
C PHE A 15 9.63 -3.27 -0.21
N GLY A 16 9.23 -4.51 0.09
CA GLY A 16 8.07 -4.80 0.93
C GLY A 16 8.20 -4.23 2.34
N ILE A 17 9.37 -4.37 2.99
CA ILE A 17 9.64 -3.82 4.32
C ILE A 17 9.57 -2.29 4.31
N ILE A 18 10.12 -1.63 3.28
CA ILE A 18 10.06 -0.16 3.15
C ILE A 18 8.61 0.31 3.09
N LEU A 19 7.74 -0.35 2.31
CA LEU A 19 6.32 0.02 2.22
C LEU A 19 5.60 -0.13 3.56
N ILE A 20 5.87 -1.20 4.30
CA ILE A 20 5.29 -1.42 5.64
C ILE A 20 5.80 -0.36 6.62
N ALA A 21 7.08 -0.01 6.57
CA ALA A 21 7.65 1.04 7.41
C ALA A 21 7.01 2.40 7.12
N LEU A 22 6.82 2.74 5.84
CA LEU A 22 6.12 3.97 5.43
C LEU A 22 4.67 3.99 5.92
N ALA A 23 3.95 2.87 5.85
CA ALA A 23 2.61 2.76 6.44
C ALA A 23 2.63 3.03 7.95
N GLY A 24 3.62 2.50 8.67
CA GLY A 24 3.84 2.76 10.09
C GLY A 24 4.08 4.24 10.38
N VAL A 25 4.88 4.94 9.56
CA VAL A 25 5.11 6.39 9.69
C VAL A 25 3.82 7.18 9.48
N VAL A 26 3.00 6.82 8.50
CA VAL A 26 1.70 7.47 8.27
C VAL A 26 0.77 7.26 9.47
N LEU A 27 0.60 6.03 9.95
CA LEU A 27 -0.23 5.74 11.11
C LEU A 27 0.26 6.45 12.37
N PHE A 28 1.57 6.49 12.57
CA PHE A 28 2.17 7.21 13.67
C PHE A 28 1.90 8.72 13.59
N SER A 29 2.04 9.33 12.42
CA SER A 29 1.74 10.74 12.18
C SER A 29 0.27 11.07 12.50
N LEU A 30 -0.67 10.22 12.07
CA LEU A 30 -2.09 10.39 12.39
C LEU A 30 -2.39 10.36 13.89
N ASN A 31 -1.68 9.50 14.63
CA ASN A 31 -1.86 9.34 16.07
C ASN A 31 -1.08 10.35 16.92
N LYS A 32 -0.12 11.08 16.34
CA LYS A 32 0.81 11.93 17.10
C LYS A 32 0.50 13.42 17.16
N SER A 33 -0.42 13.97 16.35
CA SER A 33 -0.69 15.41 16.45
C SER A 33 -1.35 15.72 17.80
N THR A 34 -0.52 16.09 18.78
CA THR A 34 -0.94 16.64 20.08
C THR A 34 -1.56 18.03 19.87
N PRO A 35 -2.38 18.53 20.80
CA PRO A 35 -2.87 19.90 20.73
C PRO A 35 -1.74 20.94 20.55
N GLU A 36 -0.59 20.72 21.19
CA GLU A 36 0.58 21.60 21.11
C GLU A 36 1.27 21.57 19.74
N ASP A 37 1.31 20.40 19.08
CA ASP A 37 1.86 20.28 17.73
C ASP A 37 0.97 21.01 16.71
N LEU A 38 -0.35 20.94 16.89
CA LEU A 38 -1.31 21.66 16.05
C LEU A 38 -1.20 23.18 16.25
N GLU A 39 -1.03 23.63 17.49
CA GLU A 39 -0.80 25.04 17.79
C GLU A 39 0.48 25.55 17.12
N LYS A 40 1.61 24.83 17.26
CA LYS A 40 2.89 25.19 16.63
C LYS A 40 2.83 25.20 15.10
N ALA A 41 1.98 24.36 14.52
CA ALA A 41 1.73 24.33 13.08
C ALA A 41 0.80 25.44 12.59
N GLY A 42 0.33 26.33 13.48
CA GLY A 42 -0.60 27.41 13.13
C GLY A 42 -2.04 26.94 12.86
N LYS A 43 -2.40 25.72 13.28
CA LYS A 43 -3.75 25.15 13.12
C LYS A 43 -4.66 25.52 14.30
N VAL A 44 -4.58 26.76 14.78
CA VAL A 44 -5.47 27.26 15.83
C VAL A 44 -6.84 27.56 15.22
N PHE A 45 -7.91 27.17 15.91
CA PHE A 45 -9.27 27.38 15.41
C PHE A 45 -9.59 28.86 15.29
N ASP A 46 -9.91 29.27 14.06
CA ASP A 46 -10.44 30.58 13.73
C ASP A 46 -11.60 30.42 12.75
N VAL A 47 -12.69 31.09 13.10
CA VAL A 47 -13.92 31.18 12.31
C VAL A 47 -13.64 31.70 10.90
N ALA A 48 -12.69 32.61 10.69
CA ALA A 48 -12.34 33.14 9.38
C ALA A 48 -11.60 32.13 8.48
N ARG A 49 -10.96 31.11 9.05
CA ARG A 49 -10.12 30.12 8.34
C ARG A 49 -10.63 28.68 8.49
N ARG A 50 -11.90 28.53 8.87
CA ARG A 50 -12.54 27.24 9.14
C ARG A 50 -12.80 26.46 7.84
N GLU A 51 -12.56 25.16 7.88
CA GLU A 51 -12.89 24.22 6.80
C GLU A 51 -13.58 22.98 7.40
N ASP A 52 -14.70 22.56 6.80
CA ASP A 52 -15.47 21.40 7.28
C ASP A 52 -14.61 20.13 7.27
N GLY A 53 -14.58 19.43 8.40
CA GLY A 53 -13.78 18.23 8.61
C GLY A 53 -12.29 18.45 8.83
N ASP A 54 -11.80 19.70 8.93
CA ASP A 54 -10.39 19.96 9.27
C ASP A 54 -10.14 19.79 10.77
N THR A 55 -8.96 19.25 11.11
CA THR A 55 -8.51 19.10 12.50
C THR A 55 -7.68 20.30 12.90
N GLN A 56 -8.12 20.97 13.97
CA GLN A 56 -7.54 22.19 14.52
C GLN A 56 -7.40 22.05 16.04
N VAL A 57 -6.80 23.04 16.67
CA VAL A 57 -6.75 23.18 18.13
C VAL A 57 -7.52 24.40 18.56
N VAL A 58 -8.38 24.25 19.57
CA VAL A 58 -9.11 25.38 20.17
C VAL A 58 -8.55 25.66 21.56
N LYS A 59 -8.41 26.95 21.90
CA LYS A 59 -7.99 27.43 23.23
C LYS A 59 -9.22 27.67 24.09
N VAL A 60 -9.62 26.70 24.89
CA VAL A 60 -10.83 26.78 25.72
C VAL A 60 -10.57 27.66 26.94
N THR A 61 -11.37 28.70 27.11
CA THR A 61 -11.28 29.65 28.23
C THR A 61 -12.39 29.45 29.25
N GLN A 62 -13.54 28.90 28.84
CA GLN A 62 -14.64 28.49 29.71
C GLN A 62 -15.43 27.34 29.09
N ILE A 63 -16.08 26.52 29.92
CA ILE A 63 -17.05 25.51 29.49
C ILE A 63 -18.31 25.52 30.38
N SER A 64 -19.48 25.34 29.79
CA SER A 64 -20.74 25.14 30.53
C SER A 64 -20.67 23.95 31.50
N SER A 65 -21.18 24.09 32.73
CA SER A 65 -21.11 23.04 33.75
C SER A 65 -21.97 21.81 33.44
N ASN A 66 -23.04 22.00 32.66
CA ASN A 66 -23.93 20.94 32.19
C ASN A 66 -23.97 20.95 30.66
N PRO A 67 -24.10 19.78 30.02
CA PRO A 67 -24.32 19.73 28.58
C PRO A 67 -25.67 20.35 28.22
N VAL A 68 -25.72 21.04 27.08
CA VAL A 68 -26.94 21.66 26.55
C VAL A 68 -27.75 20.71 25.66
N ALA A 69 -27.11 19.65 25.16
CA ALA A 69 -27.78 18.59 24.42
C ALA A 69 -27.05 17.25 24.56
N THR A 70 -27.78 16.17 24.30
CA THR A 70 -27.23 14.82 24.12
C THR A 70 -27.39 14.44 22.65
N VAL A 71 -26.34 13.87 22.05
CA VAL A 71 -26.22 13.62 20.61
C VAL A 71 -25.97 12.12 20.37
N ASP A 72 -26.31 11.64 19.16
CA ASP A 72 -26.20 10.24 18.71
C ASP A 72 -26.71 9.22 19.76
N SER A 73 -27.97 9.40 20.19
CA SER A 73 -28.64 8.53 21.16
C SER A 73 -27.90 8.33 22.49
N GLY A 74 -27.12 9.32 22.94
CA GLY A 74 -26.40 9.25 24.22
C GLY A 74 -24.89 9.06 24.12
N LYS A 75 -24.34 8.87 22.91
CA LYS A 75 -22.91 8.62 22.75
C LYS A 75 -22.05 9.87 22.87
N SER A 76 -22.61 11.05 22.62
CA SER A 76 -21.91 12.32 22.79
C SER A 76 -22.81 13.35 23.48
N LYS A 77 -22.17 14.37 24.04
CA LYS A 77 -22.77 15.49 24.75
C LYS A 77 -22.26 16.79 24.15
N LEU A 78 -23.17 17.74 23.94
CA LEU A 78 -22.85 19.07 23.44
C LEU A 78 -22.74 20.04 24.62
N TYR A 79 -21.62 20.73 24.72
CA TYR A 79 -21.36 21.79 25.70
C TYR A 79 -21.23 23.14 24.99
N ILE A 80 -21.54 24.23 25.68
CA ILE A 80 -21.12 25.56 25.25
C ILE A 80 -19.71 25.80 25.78
N ILE A 81 -18.81 26.28 24.92
CA ILE A 81 -17.50 26.78 25.33
C ILE A 81 -17.30 28.22 24.92
N GLU A 82 -16.51 28.93 25.72
CA GLU A 82 -15.81 30.14 25.29
C GLU A 82 -14.40 29.76 24.84
N TYR A 83 -13.92 30.37 23.77
CA TYR A 83 -12.57 30.16 23.27
C TYR A 83 -11.85 31.46 22.91
N LEU A 84 -10.53 31.44 23.06
CA LEU A 84 -9.65 32.54 22.69
C LEU A 84 -9.31 32.48 21.19
N LYS A 85 -9.57 33.56 20.47
CA LYS A 85 -9.23 33.74 19.05
C LYS A 85 -7.80 34.27 18.87
N GLU A 86 -7.26 34.21 17.65
CA GLU A 86 -5.93 34.73 17.32
C GLU A 86 -5.76 36.23 17.61
N ASP A 87 -6.84 37.00 17.48
CA ASP A 87 -6.86 38.46 17.72
C ASP A 87 -7.00 38.84 19.21
N ASN A 88 -6.88 37.86 20.11
CA ASN A 88 -7.10 37.98 21.56
C ASN A 88 -8.53 38.36 21.96
N THR A 89 -9.51 38.18 21.08
CA THR A 89 -10.94 38.27 21.44
C THR A 89 -11.53 36.90 21.75
N TYR A 90 -12.72 36.88 22.34
CA TYR A 90 -13.41 35.66 22.73
C TYR A 90 -14.53 35.32 21.75
N GLY A 91 -14.74 34.04 21.52
CA GLY A 91 -15.86 33.51 20.76
C GLY A 91 -16.63 32.46 21.57
N ILE A 92 -17.89 32.24 21.20
CA ILE A 92 -18.74 31.22 21.82
C ILE A 92 -19.12 30.19 20.76
N ILE A 93 -18.94 28.90 21.05
CA ILE A 93 -19.21 27.81 20.11
C ILE A 93 -19.63 26.54 20.85
N GLY A 94 -20.33 25.63 20.15
CA GLY A 94 -20.62 24.30 20.65
C GLY A 94 -19.40 23.37 20.59
N LEU A 95 -19.17 22.60 21.65
CA LEU A 95 -18.18 21.53 21.73
C LEU A 95 -18.88 20.19 21.98
N GLU A 96 -18.83 19.30 21.00
CA GLU A 96 -19.29 17.91 21.10
C GLU A 96 -18.18 17.02 21.68
N VAL A 97 -18.51 16.33 22.77
CA VAL A 97 -17.61 15.45 23.52
C VAL A 97 -18.24 14.07 23.71
N PRO A 98 -17.50 12.96 23.48
CA PRO A 98 -17.97 11.61 23.81
C PRO A 98 -18.43 11.51 25.27
N ALA A 99 -19.54 10.81 25.50
CA ALA A 99 -20.15 10.70 26.82
C ALA A 99 -19.28 9.93 27.84
N ASP A 100 -18.37 9.08 27.36
CA ASP A 100 -17.39 8.31 28.13
C ASP A 100 -16.04 9.03 28.31
N SER A 101 -15.84 10.18 27.67
CA SER A 101 -14.62 10.98 27.79
C SER A 101 -14.57 11.75 29.11
N LYS A 102 -13.37 11.81 29.71
CA LYS A 102 -13.09 12.65 30.88
C LYS A 102 -12.83 14.12 30.53
N LEU A 103 -12.69 14.46 29.24
CA LEU A 103 -12.33 15.80 28.80
C LEU A 103 -13.26 16.88 29.36
N ALA A 104 -14.58 16.69 29.25
CA ALA A 104 -15.54 17.68 29.73
C ALA A 104 -15.45 17.85 31.25
N SER A 105 -15.36 16.76 32.02
CA SER A 105 -15.21 16.85 33.48
C SER A 105 -13.91 17.53 33.89
N ASP A 106 -12.82 17.27 33.16
CA ASP A 106 -11.51 17.85 33.43
C ASP A 106 -11.53 19.35 33.15
N LEU A 107 -12.10 19.79 32.01
CA LEU A 107 -12.28 21.22 31.68
C LEU A 107 -13.18 21.92 32.70
N ILE A 108 -14.32 21.32 33.06
CA ILE A 108 -15.26 21.88 34.05
C ILE A 108 -14.56 22.08 35.40
N SER A 109 -13.74 21.13 35.84
CA SER A 109 -13.00 21.22 37.10
C SER A 109 -11.97 22.35 37.13
N LYS A 110 -11.56 22.86 35.96
CA LYS A 110 -10.56 23.92 35.78
C LYS A 110 -11.18 25.27 35.40
N ASN A 111 -12.50 25.40 35.31
CA ASN A 111 -13.18 26.61 34.83
C ASN A 111 -12.69 27.91 35.48
N ASP A 112 -12.37 27.88 36.77
CA ASP A 112 -11.87 29.06 37.50
C ASP A 112 -10.47 29.52 37.03
N THR A 113 -9.70 28.63 36.42
CA THR A 113 -8.32 28.85 35.98
C THR A 113 -8.17 29.01 34.46
N LEU A 114 -9.10 28.44 33.69
CA LEU A 114 -9.08 28.48 32.22
C LEU A 114 -8.98 29.89 31.61
N PRO A 115 -9.61 30.96 32.17
CA PRO A 115 -9.46 32.31 31.62
C PRO A 115 -8.02 32.82 31.62
N ASN A 116 -7.22 32.42 32.61
CA ASN A 116 -5.80 32.82 32.74
C ASN A 116 -4.85 31.77 32.14
N ASN A 117 -5.29 30.52 32.01
CA ASN A 117 -4.52 29.42 31.46
C ASN A 117 -5.41 28.56 30.56
N PRO A 118 -5.68 29.01 29.31
CA PRO A 118 -6.57 28.31 28.40
C PRO A 118 -6.04 26.90 28.08
N GLU A 119 -6.95 25.93 28.01
CA GLU A 119 -6.59 24.55 27.70
C GLU A 119 -6.72 24.29 26.19
N LEU A 120 -5.67 23.67 25.62
CA LEU A 120 -5.65 23.31 24.21
C LEU A 120 -6.42 22.01 23.99
N VAL A 121 -7.49 22.09 23.20
CA VAL A 121 -8.32 20.94 22.86
C VAL A 121 -8.23 20.69 21.36
N LYS A 122 -7.81 19.48 20.98
CA LYS A 122 -7.84 19.03 19.58
C LYS A 122 -9.28 18.77 19.16
N VAL A 123 -9.69 19.38 18.07
CA VAL A 123 -11.07 19.36 17.57
C VAL A 123 -11.10 19.19 16.06
N THR A 124 -12.21 18.69 15.57
CA THR A 124 -12.57 18.72 14.15
C THR A 124 -13.72 19.71 13.98
N VAL A 125 -13.59 20.60 13.00
CA VAL A 125 -14.62 21.60 12.69
C VAL A 125 -15.74 20.92 11.90
N ILE A 126 -16.99 21.12 12.33
CA ILE A 126 -18.17 20.57 11.65
C ILE A 126 -19.04 21.71 11.13
N ASP A 127 -19.24 21.75 9.81
CA ASP A 127 -20.23 22.62 9.16
C ASP A 127 -21.60 21.93 9.20
N SER A 128 -22.54 22.52 9.94
CA SER A 128 -23.86 21.90 10.17
C SER A 128 -24.69 21.70 8.91
N PHE A 129 -24.43 22.42 7.82
CA PHE A 129 -25.18 22.30 6.57
C PHE A 129 -24.52 21.34 5.58
N ARG A 130 -23.20 21.16 5.65
CA ARG A 130 -22.43 20.38 4.66
C ARG A 130 -22.06 18.99 5.15
N ASN A 131 -21.81 18.85 6.45
CA ASN A 131 -21.35 17.59 6.99
C ASN A 131 -22.51 16.61 7.14
N LYS A 132 -22.41 15.44 6.50
CA LYS A 132 -23.46 14.41 6.52
C LYS A 132 -23.73 13.81 7.91
N LYS A 133 -22.80 13.99 8.85
CA LYS A 133 -22.90 13.51 10.23
C LYS A 133 -23.20 14.63 11.22
N ALA A 134 -23.47 15.85 10.73
CA ALA A 134 -23.80 16.97 11.58
C ALA A 134 -25.02 16.70 12.45
N ILE A 135 -25.06 17.33 13.62
CA ILE A 135 -26.26 17.40 14.47
C ILE A 135 -27.40 18.02 13.64
N VAL A 136 -28.53 17.30 13.56
CA VAL A 136 -29.70 17.72 12.80
C VAL A 136 -30.30 19.00 13.39
N ASP A 137 -30.49 20.00 12.53
CA ASP A 137 -30.95 21.37 12.86
C ASP A 137 -30.06 22.08 13.89
N TYR A 138 -28.75 21.81 13.89
CA TYR A 138 -27.81 22.41 14.85
C TYR A 138 -27.91 23.94 14.89
N ASP A 139 -27.98 24.60 13.74
CA ASP A 139 -27.96 26.06 13.67
C ASP A 139 -29.13 26.70 14.41
N SER A 140 -30.34 26.22 14.15
CA SER A 140 -31.55 26.73 14.79
C SER A 140 -31.58 26.41 16.29
N LYS A 141 -31.33 25.15 16.66
CA LYS A 141 -31.39 24.68 18.05
C LYS A 141 -30.30 25.31 18.91
N PHE A 142 -29.08 25.44 18.40
CA PHE A 142 -28.00 26.05 19.16
C PHE A 142 -28.19 27.56 19.28
N THR A 143 -28.75 28.23 18.26
CA THR A 143 -29.14 29.64 18.36
C THR A 143 -30.16 29.85 19.48
N GLU A 144 -31.19 29.00 19.56
CA GLU A 144 -32.18 29.03 20.65
C GLU A 144 -31.53 28.82 22.02
N VAL A 145 -30.67 27.81 22.15
CA VAL A 145 -29.90 27.56 23.39
C VAL A 145 -29.07 28.79 23.81
N LEU A 146 -28.35 29.43 22.88
CA LEU A 146 -27.56 30.61 23.21
C LEU A 146 -28.44 31.81 23.60
N ASN A 147 -29.59 31.97 22.95
CA ASN A 147 -30.55 33.02 23.27
C ASN A 147 -31.13 32.85 24.68
N ASP A 148 -31.58 31.65 25.02
CA ASP A 148 -32.17 31.32 26.32
C ASP A 148 -31.20 31.50 27.48
N ASN A 149 -29.90 31.35 27.21
CA ASN A 149 -28.82 31.55 28.19
C ASN A 149 -28.25 32.98 28.18
N ASN A 150 -28.79 33.91 27.39
CA ASN A 150 -28.26 35.28 27.20
C ASN A 150 -26.80 35.32 26.71
N LEU A 151 -26.39 34.33 25.92
CA LEU A 151 -25.05 34.21 25.36
C LEU A 151 -25.00 34.55 23.87
N LEU A 152 -26.16 34.68 23.21
CA LEU A 152 -26.24 35.02 21.80
C LEU A 152 -25.68 36.42 21.54
N SER A 153 -24.61 36.48 20.77
CA SER A 153 -23.87 37.70 20.46
C SER A 153 -23.26 37.63 19.05
N GLY A 154 -22.74 38.76 18.53
CA GLY A 154 -22.04 38.77 17.23
C GLY A 154 -20.80 37.88 17.17
N ASN A 155 -20.28 37.43 18.31
CA ASN A 155 -19.15 36.50 18.41
C ASN A 155 -19.56 35.03 18.55
N SER A 156 -20.87 34.75 18.60
CA SER A 156 -21.43 33.40 18.72
C SER A 156 -21.40 32.66 17.39
N GLN A 157 -20.98 31.41 17.41
CA GLN A 157 -20.95 30.53 16.24
C GLN A 157 -22.10 29.53 16.32
N THR A 158 -23.10 29.74 15.46
CA THR A 158 -24.29 28.88 15.40
C THR A 158 -24.30 27.99 14.17
N VAL A 159 -23.53 28.30 13.13
CA VAL A 159 -23.46 27.45 11.92
C VAL A 159 -22.46 26.30 12.07
N TYR A 160 -21.46 26.47 12.94
CA TYR A 160 -20.37 25.52 13.13
C TYR A 160 -20.32 25.05 14.58
N TYR A 161 -19.83 23.82 14.76
CA TYR A 161 -19.43 23.33 16.06
C TYR A 161 -18.13 22.56 15.97
N LEU A 162 -17.55 22.29 17.13
CA LEU A 162 -16.31 21.56 17.28
C LEU A 162 -16.63 20.18 17.82
N SER A 163 -16.08 19.13 17.20
CA SER A 163 -16.23 17.76 17.68
C SER A 163 -14.87 17.18 18.07
N THR A 164 -14.81 16.50 19.20
CA THR A 164 -13.60 15.81 19.68
C THR A 164 -13.54 14.35 19.23
N SER A 165 -14.63 13.82 18.68
CA SER A 165 -14.78 12.42 18.23
C SER A 165 -14.64 12.22 16.72
N GLU A 166 -14.88 13.26 15.93
CA GLU A 166 -14.78 13.16 14.47
C GLU A 166 -13.31 13.10 14.05
N SER A 167 -12.88 11.99 13.44
CA SER A 167 -11.61 11.94 12.71
C SER A 167 -11.73 12.84 11.49
N SER A 168 -10.81 13.79 11.30
CA SER A 168 -10.81 14.61 10.08
C SER A 168 -10.80 13.77 8.80
N SER A 169 -11.30 14.36 7.71
CA SER A 169 -11.21 13.77 6.37
C SER A 169 -9.77 13.42 5.99
N SER A 170 -8.80 14.23 6.44
CA SER A 170 -7.37 13.98 6.29
C SER A 170 -6.88 12.74 7.06
N ALA A 171 -7.41 12.48 8.27
CA ALA A 171 -7.10 11.27 9.03
C ALA A 171 -7.64 10.01 8.37
N GLN A 172 -8.85 10.06 7.80
CA GLN A 172 -9.40 8.96 7.01
C GLN A 172 -8.59 8.72 5.73
N GLY A 173 -8.23 9.79 5.01
CA GLY A 173 -7.37 9.70 3.83
C GLY A 173 -6.01 9.06 4.14
N GLY A 174 -5.36 9.48 5.23
CA GLY A 174 -4.11 8.88 5.70
C GLY A 174 -4.26 7.40 6.07
N MET A 175 -5.38 6.99 6.66
CA MET A 175 -5.63 5.59 6.99
C MET A 175 -5.77 4.71 5.74
N TYR A 176 -6.46 5.19 4.69
CA TYR A 176 -6.51 4.48 3.41
C TYR A 176 -5.13 4.34 2.76
N VAL A 177 -4.30 5.38 2.82
CA VAL A 177 -2.91 5.33 2.34
C VAL A 177 -2.11 4.28 3.12
N ALA A 178 -2.21 4.26 4.45
CA ALA A 178 -1.52 3.28 5.27
C ALA A 178 -1.97 1.83 4.99
N ILE A 179 -3.27 1.59 4.80
CA ILE A 179 -3.80 0.28 4.41
C ILE A 179 -3.26 -0.14 3.04
N GLY A 180 -3.29 0.76 2.05
CA GLY A 180 -2.78 0.50 0.71
C GLY A 180 -1.29 0.14 0.70
N LEU A 181 -0.48 0.91 1.43
CA LEU A 181 0.96 0.65 1.59
C LEU A 181 1.22 -0.68 2.30
N SER A 182 0.47 -0.98 3.36
CA SER A 182 0.61 -2.24 4.11
C SER A 182 0.27 -3.45 3.24
N ALA A 183 -0.85 -3.40 2.51
CA ALA A 183 -1.29 -4.47 1.61
C ALA A 183 -0.26 -4.71 0.49
N ALA A 184 0.23 -3.64 -0.14
CA ALA A 184 1.28 -3.73 -1.15
C ALA A 184 2.58 -4.31 -0.56
N GLY A 185 2.98 -3.85 0.63
CA GLY A 185 4.17 -4.35 1.32
C GLY A 185 4.11 -5.85 1.60
N LEU A 186 3.01 -6.33 2.16
CA LEU A 186 2.78 -7.76 2.42
C LEU A 186 2.78 -8.58 1.13
N LEU A 187 2.20 -8.07 0.04
CA LEU A 187 2.25 -8.70 -1.27
C LEU A 187 3.70 -8.89 -1.73
N PHE A 188 4.54 -7.86 -1.65
CA PHE A 188 5.94 -7.94 -2.05
C PHE A 188 6.75 -8.91 -1.17
N VAL A 189 6.47 -8.97 0.14
CA VAL A 189 7.07 -9.96 1.03
C VAL A 189 6.67 -11.38 0.61
N GLY A 190 5.39 -11.64 0.37
CA GLY A 190 4.90 -12.94 -0.11
C GLY A 190 5.54 -13.34 -1.44
N LEU A 191 5.58 -12.42 -2.41
CA LEU A 191 6.25 -12.63 -3.70
C LEU A 191 7.74 -12.90 -3.56
N ALA A 192 8.43 -12.29 -2.58
CA ALA A 192 9.82 -12.58 -2.29
C ALA A 192 10.00 -14.06 -1.91
N PHE A 193 9.24 -14.54 -0.92
CA PHE A 193 9.31 -15.94 -0.48
C PHE A 193 8.94 -16.93 -1.59
N LEU A 194 7.93 -16.62 -2.41
CA LEU A 194 7.60 -17.43 -3.58
C LEU A 194 8.76 -17.49 -4.58
N LYS A 195 9.44 -16.37 -4.86
CA LYS A 195 10.61 -16.37 -5.75
C LYS A 195 11.76 -17.19 -5.16
N ARG A 196 12.06 -17.04 -3.87
CA ARG A 196 13.09 -17.84 -3.18
C ARG A 196 12.77 -19.33 -3.25
N LYS A 197 11.51 -19.72 -3.00
CA LYS A 197 11.06 -21.11 -3.11
C LYS A 197 11.28 -21.67 -4.52
N LYS A 198 10.92 -20.90 -5.57
CA LYS A 198 11.12 -21.31 -6.97
C LYS A 198 12.60 -21.48 -7.33
N VAL A 199 13.45 -20.52 -6.96
CA VAL A 199 14.89 -20.58 -7.25
C VAL A 199 15.55 -21.74 -6.51
N ASN A 200 15.20 -21.95 -5.23
CA ASN A 200 15.69 -23.10 -4.47
C ASN A 200 15.29 -24.42 -5.11
N ALA A 201 14.01 -24.56 -5.49
CA ALA A 201 13.53 -25.78 -6.16
C ALA A 201 14.28 -26.06 -7.47
N ALA A 202 14.66 -25.03 -8.23
CA ALA A 202 15.47 -25.20 -9.44
C ALA A 202 16.88 -25.73 -9.13
N TYR A 203 17.54 -25.22 -8.08
CA TYR A 203 18.84 -25.76 -7.64
C TYR A 203 18.69 -27.20 -7.12
N ASP A 204 17.69 -27.46 -6.28
CA ASP A 204 17.47 -28.77 -5.68
C ASP A 204 17.13 -29.83 -6.75
N GLU A 205 16.37 -29.46 -7.79
CA GLU A 205 16.09 -30.30 -8.96
C GLU A 205 17.37 -30.66 -9.74
N LEU A 206 18.21 -29.66 -10.05
CA LEU A 206 19.48 -29.91 -10.73
C LEU A 206 20.43 -30.77 -9.90
N TYR A 207 20.53 -30.53 -8.58
CA TYR A 207 21.43 -31.31 -7.73
C TYR A 207 20.95 -32.73 -7.50
N ALA A 208 19.63 -32.96 -7.54
CA ALA A 208 19.08 -34.31 -7.53
C ALA A 208 19.37 -35.07 -8.84
N ALA A 209 19.27 -34.39 -9.99
CA ALA A 209 19.54 -34.99 -11.29
C ALA A 209 21.06 -35.16 -11.57
N TYR A 210 21.87 -34.20 -11.14
CA TYR A 210 23.29 -34.07 -11.44
C TYR A 210 24.09 -33.69 -10.18
N PRO A 211 24.38 -34.65 -9.29
CA PRO A 211 25.08 -34.40 -8.03
C PRO A 211 26.44 -33.72 -8.17
N GLU A 212 27.12 -33.90 -9.31
CA GLU A 212 28.40 -33.28 -9.64
C GLU A 212 28.35 -31.75 -9.72
N LEU A 213 27.16 -31.16 -9.88
CA LEU A 213 26.97 -29.71 -9.90
C LEU A 213 27.04 -29.09 -8.49
N ASN A 214 26.95 -29.90 -7.43
CA ASN A 214 27.01 -29.41 -6.07
C ASN A 214 28.42 -28.87 -5.76
N GLY A 215 28.51 -27.57 -5.49
CA GLY A 215 29.79 -26.89 -5.31
C GLY A 215 30.55 -26.55 -6.60
N ASN A 216 30.07 -26.97 -7.77
CA ASN A 216 30.70 -26.66 -9.07
C ASN A 216 29.68 -26.45 -10.21
N LEU A 217 28.93 -25.34 -10.12
CA LEU A 217 27.95 -24.96 -11.13
C LEU A 217 28.57 -24.50 -12.46
N ASP A 218 29.89 -24.28 -12.54
CA ASP A 218 30.56 -23.93 -13.80
C ASP A 218 30.47 -25.06 -14.82
N LEU A 219 30.34 -26.31 -14.36
CA LEU A 219 30.13 -27.47 -15.21
C LEU A 219 28.88 -27.36 -16.09
N MET A 220 27.85 -26.62 -15.64
CA MET A 220 26.64 -26.40 -16.44
C MET A 220 26.91 -25.64 -17.72
N LEU A 221 27.83 -24.67 -17.69
CA LEU A 221 28.20 -23.86 -18.86
C LEU A 221 29.31 -24.53 -19.66
N GLN A 222 30.28 -25.15 -18.99
CA GLN A 222 31.42 -25.81 -19.65
C GLN A 222 31.00 -27.03 -20.47
N ASN A 223 30.01 -27.78 -19.97
CA ASN A 223 29.55 -29.03 -20.57
C ASN A 223 28.09 -28.94 -21.03
N ALA A 224 27.61 -27.74 -21.35
CA ALA A 224 26.30 -27.57 -21.96
C ALA A 224 26.29 -28.20 -23.36
N THR A 225 25.26 -28.95 -23.71
CA THR A 225 25.10 -29.38 -25.12
C THR A 225 24.70 -28.21 -26.01
N TYR A 226 24.00 -27.23 -25.45
CA TYR A 226 23.67 -25.99 -26.12
C TYR A 226 23.87 -24.81 -25.17
N ALA A 227 24.52 -23.76 -25.67
CA ALA A 227 24.72 -22.53 -24.91
C ALA A 227 24.58 -21.32 -25.83
N ASP A 228 23.71 -20.40 -25.46
CA ASP A 228 23.59 -19.07 -26.06
C ASP A 228 23.53 -18.00 -24.96
N ASP A 229 24.61 -17.22 -24.88
CA ASP A 229 24.76 -16.15 -23.90
C ASP A 229 23.90 -14.92 -24.22
N GLU A 230 23.53 -14.71 -25.49
CA GLU A 230 22.72 -13.56 -25.93
C GLU A 230 21.27 -13.70 -25.44
N THR A 231 20.65 -14.87 -25.67
CA THR A 231 19.30 -15.15 -25.17
C THR A 231 19.30 -15.69 -23.73
N ARG A 232 20.48 -16.06 -23.19
CA ARG A 232 20.70 -16.78 -21.93
C ARG A 232 19.92 -18.08 -21.86
N VAL A 233 19.91 -18.82 -22.97
CA VAL A 233 19.27 -20.12 -23.09
C VAL A 233 20.34 -21.19 -23.17
N TYR A 234 20.20 -22.21 -22.34
CA TYR A 234 21.18 -23.27 -22.25
C TYR A 234 20.49 -24.62 -22.11
N ILE A 235 21.15 -25.69 -22.56
CA ILE A 235 20.79 -27.08 -22.31
C ILE A 235 21.99 -27.77 -21.67
N TYR A 236 21.81 -28.28 -20.45
CA TYR A 236 22.78 -29.12 -19.78
C TYR A 236 22.17 -30.51 -19.58
N LYS A 237 22.67 -31.49 -20.34
CA LYS A 237 22.10 -32.85 -20.40
C LYS A 237 20.59 -32.75 -20.69
N ASN A 238 19.74 -33.30 -19.82
CA ASN A 238 18.29 -33.29 -19.98
C ASN A 238 17.60 -31.97 -19.61
N HIS A 239 18.31 -30.97 -19.06
CA HIS A 239 17.67 -29.79 -18.50
C HIS A 239 17.93 -28.53 -19.33
N PHE A 240 16.85 -27.86 -19.73
CA PHE A 240 16.88 -26.45 -20.09
C PHE A 240 17.16 -25.63 -18.83
N PHE A 241 17.96 -24.56 -18.96
CA PHE A 241 18.07 -23.56 -17.92
C PHE A 241 18.30 -22.15 -18.45
N THR A 242 17.95 -21.16 -17.63
CA THR A 242 18.30 -19.75 -17.82
C THR A 242 18.65 -19.10 -16.48
N THR A 243 19.35 -17.97 -16.52
CA THR A 243 19.78 -17.20 -15.36
C THR A 243 19.22 -15.78 -15.31
N LEU A 244 18.35 -15.40 -16.27
CA LEU A 244 17.84 -14.03 -16.41
C LEU A 244 17.24 -13.47 -15.12
N SER A 245 16.35 -14.23 -14.48
CA SER A 245 15.65 -13.79 -13.27
C SER A 245 16.04 -14.61 -12.03
N GLY A 246 17.26 -15.15 -12.04
CA GLY A 246 17.71 -16.25 -11.18
C GLY A 246 17.67 -17.57 -11.95
N LEU A 247 18.16 -18.63 -11.32
CA LEU A 247 18.13 -19.96 -11.93
C LEU A 247 16.67 -20.41 -12.10
N GLU A 248 16.29 -20.70 -13.34
CA GLU A 248 15.06 -21.38 -13.71
C GLU A 248 15.42 -22.56 -14.61
N VAL A 249 14.78 -23.70 -14.38
CA VAL A 249 15.09 -24.96 -15.07
C VAL A 249 13.81 -25.69 -15.49
N TYR A 250 13.96 -26.53 -16.51
CA TYR A 250 12.94 -27.45 -16.96
C TYR A 250 13.58 -28.71 -17.52
N ASP A 251 13.16 -29.89 -17.06
CA ASP A 251 13.58 -31.18 -17.62
C ASP A 251 12.88 -31.40 -18.97
N LEU A 252 13.65 -31.35 -20.05
CA LEU A 252 13.16 -31.49 -21.43
C LEU A 252 12.57 -32.88 -21.69
N THR A 253 12.94 -33.90 -20.93
CA THR A 253 12.34 -35.25 -21.05
C THR A 253 10.90 -35.29 -20.56
N GLN A 254 10.50 -34.31 -19.75
CA GLN A 254 9.13 -34.17 -19.24
C GLN A 254 8.27 -33.28 -20.13
N ALA A 255 8.84 -32.59 -21.11
CA ALA A 255 8.09 -31.76 -22.06
C ALA A 255 7.58 -32.59 -23.24
N ASN A 256 6.32 -32.33 -23.61
CA ASN A 256 5.76 -32.82 -24.87
C ASN A 256 6.02 -31.80 -25.99
N ARG A 257 6.06 -30.51 -25.64
CA ARG A 257 6.26 -29.43 -26.59
C ARG A 257 6.97 -28.22 -25.98
N ILE A 258 7.84 -27.59 -26.76
CA ILE A 258 8.41 -26.27 -26.48
C ILE A 258 8.21 -25.28 -27.62
N TYR A 259 7.99 -24.01 -27.28
CA TYR A 259 7.93 -22.93 -28.26
C TYR A 259 8.25 -21.57 -27.64
N HIS A 260 8.64 -20.61 -28.48
CA HIS A 260 8.89 -19.23 -28.07
C HIS A 260 7.58 -18.42 -28.10
N TYR A 261 7.38 -17.60 -27.07
CA TYR A 261 6.22 -16.74 -26.92
C TYR A 261 6.66 -15.32 -26.54
N GLN A 262 6.15 -14.32 -27.25
CA GLN A 262 6.43 -12.91 -26.98
C GLN A 262 5.19 -12.17 -26.49
N ILE A 263 5.39 -11.31 -25.49
CA ILE A 263 4.39 -10.35 -25.01
C ILE A 263 4.87 -8.94 -25.34
N ASN A 264 4.05 -8.21 -26.10
CA ASN A 264 4.31 -6.80 -26.42
C ASN A 264 3.56 -5.89 -25.44
N HIS A 265 4.30 -5.08 -24.70
CA HIS A 265 3.75 -4.04 -23.85
C HIS A 265 3.60 -2.75 -24.67
N LYS A 266 2.37 -2.24 -24.74
CA LYS A 266 2.07 -1.00 -25.46
C LYS A 266 1.74 0.13 -24.51
N ARG A 267 2.32 1.31 -24.74
CA ARG A 267 1.93 2.56 -24.09
C ARG A 267 1.54 3.56 -25.18
N TYR A 268 0.34 4.12 -25.07
CA TYR A 268 -0.23 5.02 -26.10
C TYR A 268 -0.16 4.45 -27.53
N GLY A 269 -0.41 3.14 -27.68
CA GLY A 269 -0.39 2.46 -28.99
C GLY A 269 1.00 2.05 -29.50
N ILE A 270 2.09 2.54 -28.89
CA ILE A 270 3.47 2.22 -29.28
C ILE A 270 4.00 1.09 -28.40
N THR A 271 4.65 0.09 -29.01
CA THR A 271 5.32 -0.99 -28.26
C THR A 271 6.54 -0.41 -27.53
N THR A 272 6.53 -0.43 -26.20
CA THR A 272 7.60 0.10 -25.35
C THR A 272 8.52 -0.97 -24.80
N ASN A 273 8.03 -2.21 -24.68
CA ASN A 273 8.82 -3.34 -24.21
C ASN A 273 8.30 -4.64 -24.84
N ARG A 274 9.18 -5.62 -25.04
CA ARG A 274 8.85 -6.97 -25.50
C ARG A 274 9.46 -7.98 -24.53
N ASP A 275 8.63 -8.79 -23.89
CA ASP A 275 9.10 -9.89 -23.05
C ASP A 275 9.08 -11.19 -23.86
N SER A 276 10.17 -11.95 -23.80
CA SER A 276 10.29 -13.27 -24.44
C SER A 276 10.25 -14.39 -23.41
N TYR A 277 9.58 -15.48 -23.77
CA TYR A 277 9.42 -16.67 -22.94
C TYR A 277 9.63 -17.93 -23.76
N ILE A 278 10.28 -18.93 -23.17
CA ILE A 278 10.12 -20.31 -23.61
C ILE A 278 8.96 -20.92 -22.83
N VAL A 279 8.03 -21.51 -23.57
CA VAL A 279 6.86 -22.19 -23.02
C VAL A 279 7.07 -23.69 -23.14
N PHE A 280 6.87 -24.39 -22.03
CA PHE A 280 6.94 -25.84 -21.93
C PHE A 280 5.54 -26.38 -21.67
N LEU A 281 5.09 -27.31 -22.52
CA LEU A 281 3.85 -28.05 -22.33
C LEU A 281 4.14 -29.48 -21.91
N THR A 282 3.40 -29.98 -20.92
CA THR A 282 3.52 -31.35 -20.43
C THR A 282 2.15 -31.90 -20.04
N ASP A 283 1.96 -33.20 -20.27
CA ASP A 283 0.82 -33.94 -19.70
C ASP A 283 1.13 -34.49 -18.30
N ASN A 284 2.40 -34.51 -17.89
CA ASN A 284 2.83 -34.95 -16.56
C ASN A 284 2.60 -33.85 -15.50
N THR A 285 1.36 -33.74 -15.04
CA THR A 285 0.97 -32.75 -14.01
C THR A 285 1.58 -32.98 -12.63
N SER A 286 2.21 -34.14 -12.39
CA SER A 286 2.97 -34.38 -11.15
C SER A 286 4.34 -33.69 -11.14
N TYR A 287 4.93 -33.43 -12.32
CA TYR A 287 6.19 -32.71 -12.45
C TYR A 287 5.99 -31.18 -12.41
N ARG A 288 5.14 -30.67 -13.30
CA ARG A 288 4.84 -29.24 -13.47
C ARG A 288 3.41 -29.03 -13.94
N ASN A 289 2.92 -27.79 -13.87
CA ASN A 289 1.65 -27.42 -14.50
C ASN A 289 1.71 -27.67 -16.01
N LYS A 290 0.54 -27.97 -16.61
CA LYS A 290 0.39 -28.23 -18.06
C LYS A 290 1.09 -27.23 -18.97
N LYS A 291 1.15 -25.96 -18.55
CA LYS A 291 1.87 -24.87 -19.23
C LYS A 291 2.79 -24.20 -18.22
N THR A 292 4.10 -24.27 -18.47
CA THR A 292 5.12 -23.55 -17.72
C THR A 292 5.77 -22.52 -18.63
N LYS A 293 5.87 -21.28 -18.18
CA LYS A 293 6.52 -20.19 -18.92
C LYS A 293 7.79 -19.77 -18.18
N ILE A 294 8.93 -19.79 -18.86
CA ILE A 294 10.20 -19.32 -18.34
C ILE A 294 10.66 -18.15 -19.19
N GLN A 295 10.97 -17.02 -18.55
CA GLN A 295 11.39 -15.80 -19.24
C GLN A 295 12.85 -15.92 -19.68
N ILE A 296 13.15 -15.45 -20.88
CA ILE A 296 14.49 -15.40 -21.47
C ILE A 296 14.82 -13.97 -21.90
N VAL A 297 16.09 -13.72 -22.25
CA VAL A 297 16.48 -12.40 -22.76
C VAL A 297 15.82 -12.20 -24.13
N ASN A 298 15.16 -11.05 -24.29
CA ASN A 298 14.67 -10.58 -25.57
C ASN A 298 15.72 -9.65 -26.18
N ILE A 299 16.16 -9.96 -27.40
CA ILE A 299 17.16 -9.19 -28.16
C ILE A 299 16.51 -8.43 -29.34
N GLY A 300 15.22 -8.14 -29.24
CA GLY A 300 14.44 -7.46 -30.26
C GLY A 300 13.91 -8.42 -31.33
N GLU A 301 13.88 -7.94 -32.57
CA GLU A 301 13.31 -8.64 -33.73
C GLU A 301 14.08 -9.91 -34.09
N GLU A 302 15.35 -9.99 -33.71
CA GLU A 302 16.21 -11.14 -34.02
C GLU A 302 16.07 -12.30 -33.02
N THR A 303 15.27 -12.13 -31.95
CA THR A 303 15.14 -13.16 -30.90
C THR A 303 14.76 -14.53 -31.47
N ASP A 304 13.86 -14.59 -32.46
CA ASP A 304 13.47 -15.85 -33.10
C ASP A 304 14.60 -16.50 -33.90
N ASN A 305 15.47 -15.70 -34.51
CA ASN A 305 16.63 -16.20 -35.27
C ASN A 305 17.67 -16.82 -34.33
N PHE A 306 17.95 -16.16 -33.21
CA PHE A 306 18.88 -16.68 -32.18
C PHE A 306 18.36 -17.93 -31.48
N LEU A 307 17.04 -18.13 -31.41
CA LEU A 307 16.45 -19.33 -30.84
C LEU A 307 16.37 -20.51 -31.83
N GLN A 308 16.60 -20.33 -33.13
CA GLN A 308 16.55 -21.46 -34.08
C GLN A 308 17.56 -22.57 -33.72
N PRO A 309 18.83 -22.27 -33.41
CA PRO A 309 19.78 -23.29 -32.97
C PRO A 309 19.35 -24.01 -31.69
N PHE A 310 18.72 -23.30 -30.75
CA PHE A 310 18.16 -23.91 -29.54
C PHE A 310 17.08 -24.95 -29.87
N PHE A 311 16.09 -24.59 -30.69
CA PHE A 311 15.02 -25.52 -31.07
C PHE A 311 15.55 -26.71 -31.88
N PHE A 312 16.55 -26.49 -32.73
CA PHE A 312 17.22 -27.56 -33.45
C PHE A 312 17.92 -28.53 -32.50
N ALA A 313 18.73 -28.02 -31.57
CA ALA A 313 19.41 -28.85 -30.57
C ALA A 313 18.42 -29.64 -29.70
N ALA A 314 17.36 -28.99 -29.22
CA ALA A 314 16.33 -29.64 -28.41
C ALA A 314 15.61 -30.75 -29.18
N HIS A 315 15.27 -30.55 -30.46
CA HIS A 315 14.63 -31.60 -31.26
C HIS A 315 15.58 -32.76 -31.58
N GLN A 316 16.85 -32.47 -31.83
CA GLN A 316 17.86 -33.48 -32.12
C GLN A 316 18.15 -34.38 -30.91
N GLU A 317 18.28 -33.79 -29.71
CA GLU A 317 18.58 -34.54 -28.48
C GLU A 317 17.34 -35.21 -27.87
N PHE A 318 16.15 -34.64 -28.07
CA PHE A 318 14.89 -35.15 -27.54
C PHE A 318 13.90 -35.41 -28.70
N PRO A 319 14.00 -36.54 -29.42
CA PRO A 319 13.20 -36.78 -30.63
C PRO A 319 11.68 -36.78 -30.42
N ASN A 320 11.23 -37.05 -29.19
CA ASN A 320 9.81 -37.02 -28.81
C ASN A 320 9.31 -35.62 -28.45
N LEU A 321 10.19 -34.62 -28.39
CA LEU A 321 9.86 -33.24 -28.06
C LEU A 321 9.45 -32.49 -29.33
N GLU A 322 8.19 -32.06 -29.37
CA GLU A 322 7.73 -31.15 -30.41
C GLU A 322 8.34 -29.75 -30.21
N VAL A 323 8.95 -29.20 -31.25
CA VAL A 323 9.45 -27.83 -31.25
C VAL A 323 8.63 -26.95 -32.19
N GLY A 324 8.25 -25.76 -31.72
CA GLY A 324 7.56 -24.76 -32.52
C GLY A 324 6.03 -24.79 -32.47
N TYR A 325 5.44 -23.60 -32.70
CA TYR A 325 4.03 -23.19 -32.76
C TYR A 325 3.17 -23.23 -31.47
N GLU A 326 2.46 -22.12 -31.21
CA GLU A 326 1.11 -22.13 -30.63
C GLU A 326 0.20 -21.74 -31.82
N LYS A 327 -0.91 -22.45 -32.05
CA LYS A 327 -1.89 -22.07 -33.10
C LYS A 327 -2.12 -20.55 -33.04
N ASN A 328 -1.78 -19.84 -34.12
CA ASN A 328 -1.91 -18.38 -34.37
C ASN A 328 -0.63 -17.50 -34.26
N ARG A 329 0.43 -17.85 -34.99
CA ARG A 329 1.26 -16.91 -35.79
C ARG A 329 2.33 -17.69 -36.60
N PRO A 330 2.41 -17.52 -37.93
CA PRO A 330 3.50 -18.08 -38.73
C PRO A 330 4.78 -17.27 -38.56
N PHE A 331 5.91 -17.91 -38.87
CA PHE A 331 7.20 -17.25 -39.12
C PHE A 331 7.05 -16.10 -40.11
#